data_AF-A0A7C3J4A9-F1
#
_entry.id   AF-A0A7C3J4A9-F1
#
_cell.length_a   1.000
_cell.length_b   1.000
_cell.length_c   1.000
_cell.angle_alpha   90.00
_cell.angle_beta   90.00
_cell.angle_gamma   90.00
#
_symmetry.space_group_name_H-M   'P 1'
#
loop_
_entity.id
_entity.type
_entity.pdbx_description
1 polymer ?
#
loop_
_entity_poly.entity_id
_entity_poly.type
_entity_poly.pdbx_seq_one_letter_code
_entity_poly.pdbx_strand_id
1 'polypeptide(L)'
;MRQDPRDTQTSSTIHMEWRFRPRPCKGRKRHPDDAQGQQVVEPGNVPRVSRLMALAIKFDGQIREGAVTDYASLAQLGFVTRARISQIMALLNLAPDIQEALLFLPRTLKGRDAITERDVRPIASVPHWHRQRKMWRKLLDASHTSV
;
A
#
# COMPACT_ATOMS: atom_id res chain seq x y z
N MET A 1 42.50 -25.28 19.16
CA MET A 1 41.46 -25.74 18.21
C MET A 1 40.39 -24.67 18.16
N ARG A 2 40.16 -24.10 16.97
CA ARG A 2 39.15 -23.07 16.70
C ARG A 2 37.78 -23.75 16.57
N GLN A 3 36.74 -23.21 17.20
CA GLN A 3 35.37 -23.40 16.75
C GLN A 3 34.62 -22.08 16.89
N ASP A 4 34.11 -21.61 15.76
CA ASP A 4 32.98 -20.69 15.60
C ASP A 4 32.61 -20.73 14.10
N PRO A 5 31.41 -20.34 13.65
CA PRO A 5 30.16 -20.09 14.39
C PRO A 5 28.88 -20.55 13.60
N ARG A 6 27.69 -20.29 14.17
CA ARG A 6 26.36 -20.20 13.51
C ARG A 6 25.75 -21.51 12.96
N ASP A 7 24.59 -21.89 13.50
CA ASP A 7 23.35 -22.13 12.73
C ASP A 7 22.27 -22.80 13.60
N THR A 8 21.25 -22.04 13.96
CA THR A 8 19.86 -22.54 14.09
C THR A 8 18.92 -21.35 13.91
N GLN A 9 19.01 -20.70 12.75
CA GLN A 9 17.94 -19.80 12.32
C GLN A 9 16.80 -20.68 11.83
N THR A 10 15.75 -20.78 12.66
CA THR A 10 14.48 -21.41 12.31
C THR A 10 13.86 -20.59 11.17
N SER A 11 14.16 -20.98 9.93
CA SER A 11 13.50 -20.47 8.74
C SER A 11 12.06 -20.99 8.74
N SER A 12 11.18 -20.33 9.50
CA SER A 12 9.75 -20.45 9.33
C SER A 12 9.37 -19.82 8.00
N THR A 13 9.43 -20.62 6.93
CA THR A 13 8.90 -20.31 5.61
C THR A 13 7.40 -20.09 5.74
N ILE A 14 6.98 -18.85 5.97
CA ILE A 14 5.57 -18.49 5.93
C ILE A 14 5.14 -18.51 4.47
N HIS A 15 4.52 -19.63 4.05
CA HIS A 15 3.78 -19.71 2.81
C HIS A 15 2.56 -18.78 2.90
N MET A 16 2.68 -17.57 2.37
CA MET A 16 1.51 -16.73 2.11
C MET A 16 1.08 -16.94 0.66
N GLU A 17 -0.02 -17.67 0.47
CA GLU A 17 -0.68 -17.75 -0.84
C GLU A 17 -1.39 -16.41 -1.12
N TRP A 18 -0.67 -15.50 -1.75
CA TRP A 18 -1.24 -14.24 -2.24
C TRP A 18 -1.97 -14.50 -3.56
N ARG A 19 -3.28 -14.74 -3.48
CA ARG A 19 -4.12 -14.84 -4.68
C ARG A 19 -4.48 -13.43 -5.19
N PHE A 20 -3.59 -12.83 -5.98
CA PHE A 20 -3.91 -11.63 -6.74
C PHE A 20 -4.92 -12.01 -7.84
N ARG A 21 -6.22 -11.75 -7.64
CA ARG A 21 -7.20 -11.89 -8.72
C ARG A 21 -7.17 -10.62 -9.59
N PRO A 22 -6.54 -10.63 -10.78
CA PRO A 22 -6.70 -9.51 -11.70
C PRO A 22 -8.18 -9.35 -12.02
N ARG A 23 -8.71 -8.12 -11.89
CA ARG A 23 -10.07 -7.83 -12.38
C ARG A 23 -10.10 -8.08 -13.89
N PRO A 24 -10.97 -8.96 -14.41
CA PRO A 24 -11.06 -9.17 -15.84
C PRO A 24 -11.56 -7.89 -16.52
N CYS A 25 -10.87 -7.52 -17.58
CA CYS A 25 -11.22 -6.41 -18.46
C CYS A 25 -12.55 -6.74 -19.15
N LYS A 26 -13.57 -5.91 -18.89
CA LYS A 26 -14.78 -5.64 -19.72
C LYS A 26 -15.45 -6.84 -20.43
N GLY A 27 -16.65 -7.19 -19.94
CA GLY A 27 -17.70 -7.85 -20.73
C GLY A 27 -17.77 -9.37 -20.56
N ARG A 28 -18.51 -9.85 -19.56
CA ARG A 28 -19.06 -11.21 -19.59
C ARG A 28 -20.39 -11.25 -18.85
N LYS A 29 -21.42 -11.78 -19.50
CA LYS A 29 -22.76 -12.01 -18.94
C LYS A 29 -22.60 -12.87 -17.69
N ARG A 30 -23.15 -12.41 -16.55
CA ARG A 30 -23.11 -13.13 -15.27
C ARG A 30 -23.99 -14.38 -15.37
N HIS A 31 -23.42 -15.53 -15.04
CA HIS A 31 -24.13 -16.80 -14.86
C HIS A 31 -24.83 -16.77 -13.48
N PRO A 32 -26.04 -17.34 -13.30
CA PRO A 32 -26.89 -17.00 -12.16
C PRO A 32 -26.56 -17.68 -10.81
N ASP A 33 -25.42 -18.37 -10.66
CA ASP A 33 -25.25 -19.34 -9.56
C ASP A 33 -24.17 -19.02 -8.52
N ASP A 34 -23.57 -17.82 -8.58
CA ASP A 34 -22.60 -17.38 -7.55
C ASP A 34 -23.28 -16.49 -6.50
N ALA A 35 -24.24 -17.07 -5.77
CA ALA A 35 -24.96 -16.41 -4.68
C ALA A 35 -24.32 -16.69 -3.32
N GLN A 36 -23.08 -16.21 -3.08
CA GLN A 36 -22.47 -16.23 -1.75
C GLN A 36 -21.72 -14.93 -1.48
N GLY A 37 -22.38 -14.04 -0.73
CA GLY A 37 -21.78 -12.83 -0.18
C GLY A 37 -22.09 -11.56 -0.97
N GLN A 38 -23.36 -11.14 -0.98
CA GLN A 38 -23.74 -9.79 -1.38
C GLN A 38 -23.16 -8.81 -0.34
N GLN A 39 -21.89 -8.44 -0.46
CA GLN A 39 -21.39 -7.24 0.18
C GLN A 39 -22.17 -6.08 -0.43
N VAL A 40 -22.79 -5.25 0.42
CA VAL A 40 -23.35 -3.96 -0.01
C VAL A 40 -22.16 -3.13 -0.48
N VAL A 41 -21.80 -3.27 -1.76
CA VAL A 41 -20.75 -2.48 -2.39
C VAL A 41 -21.35 -1.11 -2.62
N GLU A 42 -21.28 -0.27 -1.58
CA GLU A 42 -21.39 1.19 -1.71
C GLU A 42 -20.61 1.61 -2.98
N PRO A 43 -21.24 2.27 -3.94
CA PRO A 43 -20.67 2.48 -5.27
C PRO A 43 -19.46 3.40 -5.18
N GLY A 44 -18.25 2.85 -5.13
CA GLY A 44 -17.02 3.62 -5.11
C GLY A 44 -15.79 2.72 -4.93
N ASN A 45 -14.70 3.03 -5.64
CA ASN A 45 -13.43 2.31 -5.49
C ASN A 45 -12.62 2.91 -4.34
N VAL A 46 -11.98 2.06 -3.54
CA VAL A 46 -10.98 2.53 -2.56
C VAL A 46 -9.81 3.17 -3.32
N PRO A 47 -9.40 4.40 -2.96
CA PRO A 47 -8.29 5.08 -3.63
C PRO A 47 -7.03 4.21 -3.66
N ARG A 48 -6.30 4.26 -4.78
CA ARG A 48 -5.10 3.43 -4.93
C ARG A 48 -4.04 3.78 -3.88
N VAL A 49 -3.93 5.05 -3.50
CA VAL A 49 -2.98 5.50 -2.47
C VAL A 49 -3.29 4.87 -1.10
N SER A 50 -4.56 4.74 -0.73
CA SER A 50 -4.98 4.08 0.52
C SER A 50 -4.58 2.61 0.53
N ARG A 51 -4.75 1.91 -0.60
CA ARG A 51 -4.31 0.51 -0.75
C ARG A 51 -2.79 0.37 -0.65
N LEU A 52 -2.03 1.32 -1.21
CA LEU A 52 -0.57 1.33 -1.11
C LEU A 52 -0.10 1.61 0.32
N MET A 53 -0.77 2.50 1.04
CA MET A 53 -0.48 2.76 2.46
C MET A 53 -0.73 1.51 3.32
N ALA A 54 -1.88 0.87 3.16
CA ALA A 54 -2.18 -0.38 3.86
C ALA A 54 -1.16 -1.48 3.54
N LEU A 55 -0.70 -1.55 2.29
CA LEU A 55 0.33 -2.49 1.89
C LEU A 55 1.69 -2.16 2.53
N ALA A 56 2.06 -0.88 2.63
CA ALA A 56 3.28 -0.46 3.30
C ALA A 56 3.29 -0.85 4.78
N ILE A 57 2.17 -0.64 5.49
CA ILE A 57 2.01 -1.04 6.90
C ILE A 57 2.15 -2.56 7.05
N LYS A 58 1.53 -3.33 6.14
CA LYS A 58 1.67 -4.79 6.14
C LYS A 58 3.11 -5.25 5.93
N PHE A 59 3.83 -4.65 4.99
CA PHE A 59 5.24 -4.97 4.74
C PHE A 59 6.14 -4.58 5.92
N ASP A 60 5.88 -3.45 6.59
CA ASP A 60 6.60 -3.06 7.80
C ASP A 60 6.43 -4.11 8.92
N GLY A 61 5.20 -4.60 9.13
CA GLY A 61 4.94 -5.69 10.07
C GLY A 61 5.73 -6.95 9.75
N GLN A 62 5.74 -7.38 8.49
CA GLN A 62 6.48 -8.57 8.05
C GLN A 62 8.00 -8.44 8.23
N ILE A 63 8.55 -7.23 8.01
CA ILE A 63 9.97 -6.96 8.21
C ILE A 63 10.30 -6.99 9.71
N ARG A 64 9.44 -6.40 10.56
CA ARG A 64 9.61 -6.43 12.02
C ARG A 64 9.53 -7.83 12.61
N GLU A 65 8.64 -8.67 12.08
CA GLU A 65 8.48 -10.07 12.46
C GLU A 65 9.64 -10.96 11.95
N GLY A 66 10.53 -10.43 11.11
CA GLY A 66 11.63 -11.19 10.50
C GLY A 66 11.17 -12.18 9.42
N ALA A 67 9.90 -12.14 9.04
CA ALA A 67 9.34 -12.97 7.97
C ALA A 67 9.94 -12.64 6.60
N VAL A 68 10.44 -11.40 6.42
CA VAL A 68 11.12 -10.99 5.20
C VAL A 68 12.42 -10.24 5.53
N THR A 69 13.52 -10.75 4.98
CA THR A 69 14.88 -10.29 5.29
C THR A 69 15.28 -9.02 4.55
N ASP A 70 14.80 -8.83 3.32
CA ASP A 70 15.14 -7.66 2.50
C ASP A 70 14.03 -7.30 1.51
N TYR A 71 14.03 -6.05 1.06
CA TYR A 71 13.18 -5.52 -0.01
C TYR A 71 13.34 -6.28 -1.33
N ALA A 72 14.49 -6.92 -1.56
CA ALA A 72 14.69 -7.80 -2.72
C ALA A 72 13.79 -9.04 -2.68
N SER A 73 13.64 -9.66 -1.51
CA SER A 73 12.76 -10.82 -1.31
C SER A 73 11.29 -10.44 -1.47
N LEU A 74 10.87 -9.27 -0.95
CA LEU A 74 9.52 -8.74 -1.19
C LEU A 74 9.25 -8.49 -2.68
N ALA A 75 10.22 -7.94 -3.39
CA ALA A 75 10.13 -7.65 -4.82
C ALA A 75 9.93 -8.93 -5.65
N GLN A 76 10.70 -9.97 -5.35
CA GLN A 76 10.58 -11.27 -6.03
C GLN A 76 9.23 -11.94 -5.74
N LEU A 77 8.79 -11.97 -4.48
CA LEU A 77 7.52 -12.57 -4.09
C LEU A 77 6.30 -11.81 -4.66
N GLY A 78 6.39 -10.49 -4.75
CA GLY A 78 5.34 -9.63 -5.27
C GLY A 78 5.36 -9.42 -6.79
N PHE A 79 6.33 -10.00 -7.52
CA PHE A 79 6.59 -9.74 -8.94
C PHE A 79 6.66 -8.24 -9.29
N VAL A 80 7.19 -7.43 -8.37
CA VAL A 80 7.34 -5.98 -8.52
C VAL A 80 8.80 -5.59 -8.43
N THR A 81 9.18 -4.49 -9.09
CA THR A 81 10.56 -4.02 -9.03
C THR A 81 10.91 -3.54 -7.61
N ARG A 82 12.19 -3.66 -7.23
CA ARG A 82 12.71 -3.12 -5.95
C ARG A 82 12.40 -1.62 -5.80
N ALA A 83 12.51 -0.87 -6.90
CA ALA A 83 12.15 0.54 -6.93
C ALA A 83 10.67 0.78 -6.56
N ARG A 84 9.75 -0.10 -6.99
CA ARG A 84 8.34 0.04 -6.62
C ARG A 84 8.09 -0.27 -5.15
N ILE A 85 8.76 -1.28 -4.58
CA ILE A 85 8.71 -1.57 -3.14
C ILE A 85 9.22 -0.37 -2.35
N SER A 86 10.36 0.21 -2.74
CA SER A 86 10.91 1.39 -2.08
C SER A 86 9.93 2.58 -2.10
N GLN A 87 9.23 2.81 -3.22
CA GLN A 87 8.21 3.86 -3.31
C GLN A 87 7.02 3.63 -2.37
N ILE A 88 6.62 2.36 -2.19
CA ILE A 88 5.55 2.00 -1.27
C ILE A 88 6.01 2.19 0.18
N MET A 89 7.21 1.71 0.52
CA MET A 89 7.78 1.85 1.86
C MET A 89 8.04 3.32 2.23
N ALA A 90 8.36 4.18 1.26
CA ALA A 90 8.54 5.61 1.49
C ALA A 90 7.28 6.28 2.09
N LEU A 91 6.09 5.72 1.86
CA LEU A 91 4.85 6.24 2.47
C LEU A 91 4.86 6.18 4.01
N LEU A 92 5.65 5.28 4.61
CA LEU A 92 5.80 5.17 6.07
C LEU A 92 6.58 6.34 6.69
N ASN A 93 7.28 7.14 5.88
CA ASN A 93 7.99 8.33 6.35
C ASN A 93 7.06 9.54 6.55
N LEU A 94 5.78 9.41 6.19
CA LEU A 94 4.78 10.44 6.41
C LEU A 94 4.44 10.57 7.90
N ALA A 95 4.02 11.76 8.30
CA ALA A 95 3.51 12.00 9.64
C ALA A 95 2.30 11.08 9.92
N PRO A 96 2.13 10.54 11.14
CA PRO A 96 1.08 9.57 11.45
C PRO A 96 -0.33 10.05 11.10
N ASP A 97 -0.61 11.33 11.32
CA ASP A 97 -1.87 11.98 10.97
C ASP A 97 -2.15 11.99 9.46
N ILE A 98 -1.10 12.09 8.64
CA ILE A 98 -1.22 12.02 7.18
C ILE A 98 -1.42 10.57 6.73
N GLN A 99 -0.78 9.60 7.40
CA GLN A 99 -0.99 8.18 7.10
C GLN A 99 -2.43 7.77 7.35
N GLU A 100 -2.99 8.19 8.49
CA GLU A 100 -4.39 7.98 8.83
C GLU A 100 -5.32 8.64 7.80
N ALA A 101 -5.07 9.91 7.45
CA ALA A 101 -5.85 10.61 6.44
C ALA A 101 -5.84 9.88 5.09
N LEU A 102 -4.71 9.28 4.68
CA LEU A 102 -4.61 8.50 3.45
C LEU A 102 -5.42 7.20 3.51
N LEU A 103 -5.50 6.54 4.67
CA LEU A 103 -6.28 5.32 4.86
C LEU A 103 -7.79 5.59 4.82
N PHE A 104 -8.22 6.74 5.34
CA PHE A 104 -9.63 7.13 5.44
C PHE A 104 -10.09 8.11 4.36
N LEU A 105 -9.38 8.17 3.22
CA LEU A 105 -9.81 8.99 2.09
C LEU A 105 -11.22 8.59 1.58
N PRO A 106 -12.01 9.57 1.11
CA PRO A 106 -13.30 9.28 0.51
C PRO A 106 -13.14 8.36 -0.70
N ARG A 107 -14.12 7.48 -0.89
CA ARG A 107 -14.10 6.53 -2.01
C ARG A 107 -14.18 7.27 -3.34
N THR A 108 -13.39 6.85 -4.32
CA THR A 108 -13.44 7.39 -5.67
C THR A 108 -14.71 6.90 -6.37
N LEU A 109 -15.68 7.79 -6.59
CA LEU A 109 -16.97 7.46 -7.19
C LEU A 109 -16.89 7.32 -8.72
N LYS A 110 -16.17 8.23 -9.39
CA LYS A 110 -15.91 8.23 -10.85
C LYS A 110 -14.57 8.88 -11.15
N GLY A 111 -13.86 8.41 -12.19
CA GLY A 111 -12.64 9.05 -12.69
C GLY A 111 -11.35 8.60 -11.99
N ARG A 112 -10.33 9.48 -12.02
CA ARG A 112 -9.04 9.28 -11.36
C ARG A 112 -9.16 9.61 -9.87
N ASP A 113 -8.31 8.99 -9.06
CA ASP A 113 -8.24 9.31 -7.63
C ASP A 113 -7.88 10.79 -7.43
N ALA A 114 -8.54 11.47 -6.49
CA ALA A 114 -8.32 12.89 -6.18
C ALA A 114 -6.88 13.16 -5.69
N ILE A 115 -6.28 12.17 -5.01
CA ILE A 115 -4.91 12.20 -4.52
C ILE A 115 -4.19 10.99 -5.06
N THR A 116 -3.09 11.21 -5.79
CA THR A 116 -2.27 10.13 -6.31
C THR A 116 -1.00 9.95 -5.49
N GLU A 117 -0.36 8.78 -5.61
CA GLU A 117 0.94 8.52 -4.98
C GLU A 117 2.02 9.53 -5.43
N ARG A 118 1.92 10.04 -6.67
CA ARG A 118 2.87 11.03 -7.17
C ARG A 118 2.79 12.35 -6.41
N ASP A 119 1.61 12.72 -5.93
CA ASP A 119 1.39 13.96 -5.19
C ASP A 119 1.87 13.83 -3.74
N VAL A 120 1.78 12.62 -3.19
CA VAL A 120 2.21 12.29 -1.82
C VAL A 120 3.72 12.09 -1.73
N ARG A 121 4.38 11.61 -2.79
CA ARG A 121 5.83 11.31 -2.77
C ARG A 121 6.70 12.51 -2.35
N PRO A 122 6.52 13.74 -2.87
CA PRO A 122 7.29 14.90 -2.41
C PRO A 122 7.12 15.19 -0.92
N ILE A 123 5.93 14.90 -0.36
CA ILE A 123 5.64 15.07 1.07
C ILE A 123 6.43 14.05 1.89
N ALA A 124 6.45 12.79 1.46
CA ALA A 124 7.20 11.72 2.11
C ALA A 124 8.73 11.93 2.11
N SER A 125 9.27 12.65 1.12
CA SER A 125 10.70 13.00 1.05
C SER A 125 11.13 14.09 2.03
N VAL A 126 10.20 14.79 2.68
CA VAL A 126 10.53 15.88 3.62
C VAL A 126 10.70 15.32 5.04
N PRO A 127 11.88 15.47 5.69
CA PRO A 127 12.11 14.87 7.00
C PRO A 127 11.34 15.54 8.15
N HIS A 128 10.87 16.78 7.97
CA HIS A 128 10.17 17.53 9.03
C HIS A 128 8.65 17.41 8.91
N TRP A 129 8.00 16.73 9.87
CA TRP A 129 6.54 16.55 9.89
C TRP A 129 5.73 17.85 9.84
N HIS A 130 6.19 18.93 10.47
CA HIS A 130 5.48 20.21 10.37
C HIS A 130 5.44 20.76 8.93
N ARG A 131 6.51 20.56 8.16
CA ARG A 131 6.54 20.92 6.73
C ARG A 131 5.67 19.98 5.91
N GLN A 132 5.67 18.69 6.22
CA GLN A 132 4.77 17.73 5.59
C GLN A 132 3.30 18.13 5.75
N ARG A 133 2.86 18.48 6.97
CA ARG A 133 1.48 18.94 7.24
C ARG A 133 1.12 20.23 6.49
N LYS A 134 2.06 21.15 6.31
CA LYS A 134 1.84 22.36 5.48
C LYS A 134 1.62 21.99 4.01
N MET A 135 2.44 21.08 3.47
CA MET A 135 2.31 20.62 2.09
C MET A 135 1.02 19.82 1.88
N TRP A 136 0.67 18.97 2.85
CA TRP A 136 -0.56 18.18 2.82
C TRP A 136 -1.81 19.05 2.77
N ARG A 137 -1.90 20.10 3.61
CA ARG A 137 -3.02 21.06 3.55
C ARG A 137 -3.12 21.74 2.18
N LYS A 138 -2.00 22.22 1.64
CA LYS A 138 -1.98 22.82 0.29
C LYS A 138 -2.46 21.86 -0.79
N LEU A 139 -2.11 20.58 -0.68
CA LEU A 139 -2.56 19.53 -1.60
C LEU A 139 -4.07 19.31 -1.48
N LEU A 140 -4.61 19.27 -0.26
CA LEU A 140 -6.04 19.19 -0.04
C LEU A 140 -6.75 20.42 -0.63
N ASP A 141 -6.28 21.64 -0.36
CA ASP A 141 -6.89 22.87 -0.89
C ASP A 141 -6.93 22.86 -2.43
N ALA A 142 -5.85 22.41 -3.07
CA ALA A 142 -5.79 22.29 -4.53
C ALA A 142 -6.78 21.25 -5.09
N SER A 143 -6.96 20.13 -4.38
CA SER A 143 -7.93 19.08 -4.77
C SER A 143 -9.39 19.51 -4.61
N HIS A 144 -9.72 20.35 -3.62
CA HIS A 144 -11.07 20.86 -3.38
C HIS A 144 -11.46 21.98 -4.35
N THR A 145 -10.49 22.73 -4.87
CA THR A 145 -10.74 23.87 -5.78
C THR A 145 -11.09 23.43 -7.22
N SER A 146 -10.94 22.14 -7.56
CA SER A 146 -11.17 21.62 -8.91
C SER A 146 -12.59 21.06 -9.13
N VAL A 147 -13.59 21.54 -8.37
CA VAL A 147 -15.01 21.15 -8.49
C VAL A 147 -15.84 22.30 -9.03
#